data_AF-A0A2N1N5Q6-F1
#
_entry.id   AF-A0A2N1N5Q6-F1
#
_cell.length_a   1.000
_cell.length_b   1.000
_cell.length_c   1.000
_cell.angle_alpha   90.00
_cell.angle_beta   90.00
_cell.angle_gamma   90.00
#
_symmetry.space_group_name_H-M   'P 1'
#
loop_
_entity.id
_entity.type
_entity.pdbx_description
1 polymer ?
#
loop_
_entity_poly.entity_id
_entity_poly.type
_entity_poly.pdbx_seq_one_letter_code
_entity_poly.pdbx_strand_id
1 'polypeptide(L)'
;IYNNLEIWLFTVLWTIIFFTVIYGLAGIWAWFVFHKYRWSFLVPIGFVTVALLTGFVSGTTVGLVLAAIYTFGSFKISVWIPFLWGLIQALILLMGCYSTITTVL
;
A
#
# COMPACT_ATOMS: atom_id res chain seq x y z
N ILE A 1 19.66 0.73 20.93
CA ILE A 1 18.20 0.61 21.10
C ILE A 1 17.59 1.27 19.88
N TYR A 2 17.32 0.50 18.83
CA TYR A 2 16.59 1.02 17.67
C TYR A 2 15.11 0.89 18.04
N ASN A 3 14.36 1.99 18.02
CA ASN A 3 12.97 1.96 18.46
C ASN A 3 12.17 1.10 17.48
N ASN A 4 11.59 -0.01 17.95
CA ASN A 4 10.73 -0.89 17.15
C ASN A 4 9.59 -0.12 16.46
N LEU A 5 9.19 1.01 17.05
CA LEU A 5 8.20 1.94 16.51
C LEU A 5 8.66 2.62 15.20
N GLU A 6 9.94 2.96 15.09
CA GLU A 6 10.49 3.62 13.89
C GLU A 6 10.53 2.66 12.71
N ILE A 7 10.87 1.39 12.97
CA ILE A 7 10.82 0.31 11.98
C ILE A 7 9.40 0.14 11.43
N TRP A 8 8.44 0.08 12.35
CA TRP A 8 7.03 -0.11 12.01
C TRP A 8 6.49 1.08 11.19
N LEU A 9 6.69 2.31 11.66
CA LEU A 9 6.24 3.53 10.98
C LEU A 9 6.81 3.62 9.57
N PHE A 10 8.09 3.29 9.40
CA PHE A 10 8.75 3.38 8.11
C PHE A 10 8.17 2.38 7.10
N THR A 11 7.91 1.14 7.51
CA THR A 11 7.25 0.13 6.64
C THR A 11 5.81 0.51 6.29
N VAL A 12 5.04 1.05 7.25
CA VAL A 12 3.67 1.52 7.01
C VAL A 12 3.65 2.68 6.04
N LEU A 13 4.57 3.63 6.15
CA LEU A 13 4.64 4.78 5.24
C LEU A 13 4.92 4.35 3.80
N TRP A 14 5.88 3.45 3.56
CA TRP A 14 6.18 2.98 2.20
C TRP A 14 5.02 2.23 1.56
N THR A 15 4.38 1.34 2.31
CA THR A 15 3.22 0.57 1.83
C THR A 15 2.05 1.48 1.47
N ILE A 16 1.77 2.49 2.31
CA ILE A 16 0.77 3.52 2.01
C ILE A 16 1.11 4.31 0.75
N ILE A 17 2.37 4.73 0.56
CA ILE A 17 2.79 5.47 -0.62
C ILE A 17 2.56 4.64 -1.89
N PHE A 18 3.01 3.39 -1.92
CA PHE A 18 2.82 2.53 -3.09
C PHE A 18 1.35 2.27 -3.40
N PHE A 19 0.54 1.98 -2.38
CA PHE A 19 -0.90 1.75 -2.55
C PHE A 19 -1.59 3.02 -3.04
N THR A 20 -1.28 4.17 -2.44
CA THR A 20 -1.87 5.45 -2.84
C THR A 20 -1.51 5.81 -4.29
N VAL A 21 -0.29 5.51 -4.74
CA VAL A 21 0.10 5.73 -6.14
C VAL A 21 -0.72 4.85 -7.09
N ILE A 22 -0.85 3.54 -6.80
CA ILE A 22 -1.59 2.61 -7.68
C ILE A 22 -3.08 2.97 -7.74
N TYR A 23 -3.72 3.10 -6.58
CA TYR A 23 -5.14 3.46 -6.50
C TYR A 23 -5.41 4.89 -6.96
N GLY A 24 -4.45 5.81 -6.77
CA GLY A 24 -4.52 7.18 -7.25
C GLY A 24 -4.52 7.25 -8.78
N LEU A 25 -3.62 6.50 -9.44
CA LEU A 25 -3.62 6.38 -10.90
C LEU A 25 -4.93 5.77 -11.42
N ALA A 26 -5.43 4.71 -10.77
CA ALA A 26 -6.71 4.11 -11.10
C ALA A 26 -7.89 5.09 -10.91
N GLY A 27 -7.89 5.85 -9.82
CA GLY A 27 -8.91 6.85 -9.51
C GLY A 27 -8.91 8.04 -10.48
N ILE A 28 -7.72 8.51 -10.89
CA ILE A 28 -7.56 9.55 -11.92
C ILE A 28 -8.09 9.04 -13.27
N TRP A 29 -7.76 7.80 -13.63
CA TRP A 29 -8.23 7.19 -14.87
C TRP A 29 -9.75 7.04 -14.87
N ALA A 30 -10.34 6.58 -13.76
CA ALA A 30 -11.78 6.49 -13.58
C ALA A 30 -12.46 7.88 -13.66
N TRP A 31 -11.85 8.91 -13.08
CA TRP A 31 -12.36 10.28 -13.21
C TRP A 31 -12.38 10.75 -14.66
N PHE A 32 -11.34 10.45 -15.44
CA PHE A 32 -11.27 10.81 -16.85
C PHE A 32 -12.39 10.13 -17.67
N VAL A 33 -12.69 8.87 -17.37
CA VAL A 33 -13.77 8.10 -18.01
C VAL A 33 -15.15 8.66 -17.66
N PHE A 34 -15.39 9.00 -16.39
CA PHE A 34 -16.68 9.49 -15.88
C PHE A 34 -16.85 11.02 -15.86
N HIS A 35 -15.99 11.75 -16.58
CA HIS A 35 -15.89 13.23 -16.53
C HIS A 35 -17.22 13.99 -16.73
N LYS A 36 -18.24 13.36 -17.33
CA LYS A 36 -19.55 13.95 -17.62
C LYS A 36 -20.44 14.13 -16.38
N TYR A 37 -20.18 13.44 -15.27
CA TYR A 37 -21.00 13.51 -14.06
C TYR A 37 -20.52 14.60 -13.09
N ARG A 38 -21.45 15.44 -12.59
CA ARG A 38 -21.20 16.57 -11.66
C ARG A 38 -20.42 16.16 -10.40
N TRP A 39 -20.55 14.91 -9.97
CA TRP A 39 -19.97 14.34 -8.75
C TRP A 39 -18.74 13.45 -9.02
N SER A 40 -18.18 13.48 -10.23
CA SER A 40 -17.10 12.56 -10.62
C SER A 40 -15.80 12.76 -9.82
N PHE A 41 -15.63 13.88 -9.12
CA PHE A 41 -14.48 14.12 -8.22
C PHE A 41 -14.52 13.24 -6.95
N LEU A 42 -15.68 12.69 -6.57
CA LEU A 42 -15.78 11.77 -5.42
C LEU A 42 -15.15 10.41 -5.71
N VAL A 43 -15.03 10.03 -6.99
CA VAL A 43 -14.45 8.75 -7.42
C VAL A 43 -12.98 8.64 -6.98
N PRO A 44 -12.06 9.55 -7.36
CA PRO A 44 -10.67 9.45 -6.94
C PRO A 44 -10.51 9.54 -5.41
N ILE A 45 -11.35 10.32 -4.72
CA ILE A 45 -11.36 10.39 -3.25
C ILE A 45 -11.69 9.03 -2.65
N GLY A 46 -12.73 8.36 -3.14
CA GLY A 46 -13.09 7.01 -2.70
C GLY A 46 -11.92 6.02 -2.88
N PHE A 47 -11.28 6.03 -4.05
CA PHE A 47 -10.14 5.17 -4.33
C PHE A 47 -8.96 5.42 -3.36
N VAL A 48 -8.64 6.68 -3.08
CA VAL A 48 -7.58 7.03 -2.11
C VAL A 48 -7.93 6.58 -0.71
N THR A 49 -9.18 6.73 -0.26
CA THR A 49 -9.58 6.26 1.09
C THR A 49 -9.45 4.76 1.24
N VAL A 50 -9.83 3.98 0.21
CA VAL A 50 -9.65 2.53 0.19
C VAL A 50 -8.16 2.17 0.21
N ALA A 51 -7.34 2.89 -0.55
CA ALA A 51 -5.88 2.69 -0.58
C ALA A 51 -5.22 2.94 0.77
N LEU A 52 -5.62 4.00 1.47
CA LEU A 52 -5.12 4.34 2.80
C LEU A 52 -5.49 3.26 3.82
N LEU A 53 -6.74 2.80 3.82
CA LEU A 53 -7.21 1.77 4.75
C LEU A 53 -6.49 0.43 4.51
N THR A 54 -6.47 -0.02 3.26
CA THR A 54 -5.84 -1.30 2.90
C THR A 54 -4.32 -1.27 3.09
N GLY A 55 -3.66 -0.18 2.67
CA GLY A 55 -2.23 0.03 2.86
C GLY A 55 -1.83 0.16 4.34
N PHE A 56 -2.67 0.78 5.17
CA PHE A 56 -2.41 0.86 6.61
C PHE A 56 -2.49 -0.51 7.29
N VAL A 57 -3.50 -1.33 6.95
CA VAL A 57 -3.66 -2.68 7.51
C VAL A 57 -2.54 -3.62 7.04
N SER A 58 -2.23 -3.62 5.73
CA SER A 58 -1.18 -4.45 5.16
C SER A 58 0.22 -4.02 5.65
N GLY A 59 0.46 -2.72 5.73
CA GLY A 59 1.69 -2.12 6.23
C GLY A 59 1.90 -2.39 7.72
N THR A 60 0.84 -2.31 8.52
CA THR A 60 0.93 -2.58 9.97
C THR A 60 1.30 -4.03 10.23
N THR A 61 0.68 -4.96 9.50
CA THR A 61 0.94 -6.39 9.64
C THR A 61 2.41 -6.71 9.34
N VAL A 62 2.93 -6.24 8.20
CA VAL A 62 4.33 -6.49 7.81
C VAL A 62 5.30 -5.71 8.69
N GLY A 63 4.98 -4.47 9.06
CA GLY A 63 5.80 -3.63 9.93
C GLY A 63 6.02 -4.26 11.32
N LEU A 64 4.97 -4.83 11.92
CA LEU A 64 5.08 -5.51 13.20
C LEU A 64 5.93 -6.78 13.11
N VAL A 65 5.75 -7.57 12.04
CA VAL A 65 6.55 -8.78 11.79
C VAL A 65 8.03 -8.44 11.61
N LEU A 66 8.35 -7.42 10.80
CA LEU A 66 9.74 -6.97 10.65
C LEU A 66 10.31 -6.44 11.95
N ALA A 67 9.56 -5.61 12.67
CA ALA A 67 10.03 -5.07 13.94
C ALA A 67 10.46 -6.20 14.89
N ALA A 68 9.61 -7.23 15.05
CA ALA A 68 9.93 -8.40 15.87
C ALA A 68 11.21 -9.11 15.42
N ILE A 69 11.33 -9.45 14.12
CA ILE A 69 12.49 -10.19 13.58
C ILE A 69 13.80 -9.44 13.83
N TYR A 70 13.81 -8.13 13.59
CA TYR A 70 15.03 -7.34 13.74
C TYR A 70 15.36 -7.02 15.21
N THR A 71 14.36 -6.97 16.10
CA THR A 71 14.63 -6.93 17.56
C THR A 71 15.32 -8.21 18.01
N PHE A 72 14.81 -9.40 17.63
CA PHE A 72 15.39 -10.68 18.03
C PHE A 72 16.76 -10.93 17.39
N GLY A 73 16.94 -10.50 16.15
CA GLY A 73 18.21 -10.62 15.43
C GLY A 73 19.28 -9.60 15.84
N SER A 74 18.94 -8.56 16.61
CA SER A 74 19.84 -7.42 16.94
C SER A 74 20.52 -6.79 15.72
N PHE A 75 19.89 -6.87 14.55
CA PHE A 75 20.42 -6.34 13.29
C PHE A 75 19.89 -4.93 13.02
N LYS A 76 20.72 -4.08 12.40
CA LYS A 76 20.27 -2.75 11.94
C LYS A 76 19.45 -2.91 10.66
N ILE A 77 18.28 -2.28 10.61
CA ILE A 77 17.47 -2.21 9.39
C ILE A 77 18.04 -1.15 8.46
N SER A 78 18.24 -1.56 7.21
CA SER A 78 18.48 -0.66 6.09
C SER A 78 17.16 -0.13 5.54
N VAL A 79 17.15 1.14 5.13
CA VAL A 79 16.03 1.88 4.54
C VAL A 79 15.44 1.15 3.31
N TRP A 80 16.26 0.36 2.62
CA TRP A 80 15.87 -0.40 1.45
C TRP A 80 14.97 -1.61 1.75
N ILE A 81 15.03 -2.17 2.96
CA ILE A 81 14.26 -3.36 3.31
C ILE A 81 12.74 -3.05 3.35
N PRO A 82 12.27 -1.98 4.03
CA PRO A 82 10.86 -1.59 3.99
C PRO A 82 10.37 -1.15 2.61
N PHE A 83 11.24 -0.54 1.81
CA PHE A 83 10.94 -0.19 0.41
C PHE A 83 10.64 -1.44 -0.43
N LEU A 84 11.48 -2.47 -0.36
CA LEU A 84 11.28 -3.73 -1.09
C LEU A 84 10.01 -4.45 -0.64
N TRP A 85 9.69 -4.42 0.66
CA TRP A 85 8.44 -4.99 1.18
C TRP A 85 7.20 -4.27 0.67
N GLY A 86 7.23 -2.94 0.62
CA GLY A 86 6.16 -2.15 0.01
C GLY A 86 5.97 -2.48 -1.47
N LEU A 87 7.07 -2.64 -2.21
CA LEU A 87 7.04 -3.02 -3.62
C LEU A 87 6.46 -4.43 -3.83
N ILE A 88 6.85 -5.42 -3.01
CA ILE A 88 6.31 -6.78 -3.08
C ILE A 88 4.80 -6.77 -2.81
N GLN A 89 4.33 -6.06 -1.78
CA GLN A 89 2.89 -5.94 -1.52
C GLN A 89 2.14 -5.32 -2.69
N ALA A 90 2.71 -4.27 -3.30
CA ALA A 90 2.13 -3.62 -4.47
C ALA A 90 2.00 -4.57 -5.66
N LEU A 91 3.04 -5.39 -5.92
CA LEU A 91 3.02 -6.39 -6.99
C LEU A 91 1.99 -7.50 -6.72
N ILE A 92 1.88 -7.99 -5.48
CA ILE A 92 0.87 -9.00 -5.10
C ILE A 92 -0.54 -8.44 -5.32
N LEU A 93 -0.76 -7.17 -4.96
CA LEU A 93 -2.04 -6.50 -5.18
C LEU A 93 -2.40 -6.45 -6.68
N LEU A 94 -1.44 -6.08 -7.53
CA LEU A 94 -1.64 -6.08 -8.98
C LEU A 94 -1.97 -7.48 -9.51
N MET A 95 -1.27 -8.52 -9.05
CA MET A 95 -1.57 -9.90 -9.43
C MET A 95 -3.00 -10.31 -9.03
N GLY A 96 -3.46 -9.92 -7.84
CA GLY A 96 -4.81 -10.19 -7.37
C GLY A 96 -5.90 -9.56 -8.25
N CYS A 97 -5.63 -8.39 -8.83
CA CYS A 97 -6.54 -7.76 -9.79
C CYS A 97 -6.74 -8.62 -11.04
N TYR A 98 -5.66 -9.18 -11.60
CA TYR A 98 -5.74 -10.03 -12.80
C TYR A 98 -6.56 -11.30 -12.56
N SER A 99 -6.38 -11.98 -11.42
CA SER A 99 -7.15 -13.18 -11.08
C SER A 99 -8.65 -12.92 -10.94
N THR A 100 -9.01 -11.75 -10.41
CA THR A 100 -10.42 -11.35 -10.28
C THR A 100 -11.03 -11.08 -11.66
N ILE A 101 -10.29 -10.46 -12.59
CA ILE A 101 -10.79 -10.22 -13.95
C ILE A 101 -11.05 -11.55 -14.67
N THR A 102 -10.16 -12.54 -14.57
CA THR A 102 -10.31 -13.82 -15.26
C THR A 102 -11.41 -14.72 -14.72
N THR A 103 -11.90 -14.48 -13.50
CA THR A 103 -12.96 -15.28 -12.87
C THR A 103 -14.35 -14.71 -13.11
N VAL A 104 -14.43 -13.40 -13.36
CA VAL A 104 -15.70 -12.68 -13.58
C VAL A 104 -16.05 -12.59 -15.08
N LEU A 105 -15.06 -12.78 -15.96
CA LEU A 105 -15.23 -12.84 -17.42
C LEU A 105 -15.52 -14.27 -17.88
#